data_AF-A0A0N1A870-F1
#
_entry.id   AF-A0A0N1A870-F1
#
_cell.length_a   1.000
_cell.length_b   1.000
_cell.length_c   1.000
_cell.angle_alpha   90.00
_cell.angle_beta   90.00
_cell.angle_gamma   90.00
#
_symmetry.space_group_name_H-M   'P 1'
#
loop_
_entity.id
_entity.type
_entity.pdbx_description
1 polymer ?
#
loop_
_entity_poly.entity_id
_entity_poly.type
_entity_poly.pdbx_seq_one_letter_code
_entity_poly.pdbx_strand_id
1 'polypeptide(L)'
;MSKFLMHATVAALVFSWAGGAAHAMSQRGGEGEDAQPRTPFVSTLTRAEVQAEAHRARAAGEVTHGDHTAAPELQSRAPGLTRAQVVAELREALRLGVIGQGDTLVVPTPQQQALIRMAGERALALQMASR
;
A
#
# COMPACT_ATOMS: atom_id res chain seq x y z
N MET A 1 -4.52 -28.15 41.46
CA MET A 1 -4.04 -26.79 41.16
C MET A 1 -2.55 -26.85 40.83
N SER A 2 -2.19 -26.33 39.66
CA SER A 2 -0.84 -26.08 39.11
C SER A 2 0.16 -27.23 38.96
N LYS A 3 0.67 -27.42 37.73
CA LYS A 3 2.06 -27.84 37.45
C LYS A 3 2.48 -27.55 36.00
N PHE A 4 3.32 -26.54 35.88
CA PHE A 4 4.44 -26.28 34.95
C PHE A 4 4.77 -27.28 33.81
N LEU A 5 4.93 -26.68 32.62
CA LEU A 5 6.17 -26.64 31.80
C LEU A 5 6.78 -27.96 31.28
N MET A 6 6.93 -28.07 29.95
CA MET A 6 8.22 -28.50 29.39
C MET A 6 8.37 -28.12 27.91
N HIS A 7 9.44 -27.37 27.65
CA HIS A 7 9.90 -26.91 26.35
C HIS A 7 10.52 -28.09 25.58
N ALA A 8 10.13 -28.28 24.32
CA ALA A 8 10.79 -29.22 23.42
C ALA A 8 12.00 -28.54 22.77
N THR A 9 13.17 -28.86 23.31
CA THR A 9 14.49 -28.59 22.73
C THR A 9 14.68 -29.42 21.46
N VAL A 10 15.06 -28.78 20.35
CA VAL A 10 15.63 -29.47 19.19
C VAL A 10 17.03 -28.90 18.94
N ALA A 11 18.00 -29.80 19.04
CA ALA A 11 19.42 -29.54 19.01
C ALA A 11 19.91 -29.06 17.64
N ALA A 12 20.62 -27.93 17.60
CA ALA A 12 21.37 -27.50 16.43
C ALA A 12 22.73 -28.23 16.38
N LEU A 13 22.89 -29.11 15.40
CA LEU A 13 24.15 -29.79 15.13
C LEU A 13 25.02 -28.89 14.25
N VAL A 14 26.12 -28.39 14.80
CA VAL A 14 27.11 -27.55 14.12
C VAL A 14 28.07 -28.45 13.35
N PHE A 15 28.22 -28.23 12.05
CA PHE A 15 29.34 -28.78 11.29
C PHE A 15 30.16 -27.64 10.69
N SER A 16 31.37 -27.48 11.21
CA SER A 16 32.38 -26.50 10.79
C SER A 16 33.23 -27.11 9.68
N TRP A 17 33.40 -26.41 8.56
CA TRP A 17 34.56 -26.63 7.70
C TRP A 17 35.17 -25.29 7.28
N ALA A 18 36.46 -25.17 7.56
CA ALA A 18 37.29 -24.01 7.27
C ALA A 18 37.87 -24.12 5.85
N GLY A 19 37.72 -23.06 5.05
CA GLY A 19 38.41 -22.89 3.77
C GLY A 19 38.52 -21.40 3.46
N GLY A 20 39.76 -20.89 3.38
CA GLY A 20 40.08 -19.47 3.48
C GLY A 20 40.29 -18.71 2.15
N ALA A 21 40.50 -17.40 2.37
CA ALA A 21 41.20 -16.38 1.57
C ALA A 21 40.66 -15.95 0.20
N ALA A 22 40.15 -14.70 0.12
CA ALA A 22 40.83 -13.60 -0.60
C ALA A 22 40.00 -12.30 -0.47
N HIS A 23 40.54 -11.30 0.23
CA HIS A 23 40.06 -9.93 0.16
C HIS A 23 40.49 -9.30 -1.16
N ALA A 24 39.54 -8.94 -2.02
CA ALA A 24 39.76 -8.02 -3.13
C ALA A 24 38.88 -6.78 -2.88
N MET A 25 39.52 -5.77 -2.29
CA MET A 25 38.98 -4.43 -2.09
C MET A 25 38.84 -3.71 -3.43
N SER A 26 37.63 -3.27 -3.78
CA SER A 26 37.44 -2.17 -4.72
C SER A 26 36.33 -1.28 -4.20
N GLN A 27 36.72 -0.14 -3.63
CA GLN A 27 35.83 0.96 -3.29
C GLN A 27 35.54 1.79 -4.55
N ARG A 28 34.26 2.06 -4.83
CA ARG A 28 33.85 3.33 -5.41
C ARG A 28 32.46 3.69 -4.92
N GLY A 29 32.39 4.82 -4.21
CA GLY A 29 31.25 5.28 -3.44
C GLY A 29 30.04 5.74 -4.27
N GLY A 30 28.89 5.67 -3.60
CA GLY A 30 27.64 6.30 -3.95
C GLY A 30 26.83 6.41 -2.65
N GLU A 31 26.61 7.65 -2.22
CA GLU A 31 25.92 8.02 -0.99
C GLU A 31 24.43 7.63 -1.06
N GLY A 32 23.94 7.09 0.04
CA GLY A 32 22.60 6.52 0.20
C GLY A 32 22.54 5.72 1.49
N GLU A 33 22.63 6.44 2.62
CA GLU A 33 22.49 5.92 3.99
C GLU A 33 21.05 5.44 4.24
N ASP A 34 20.72 4.28 3.67
CA ASP A 34 19.69 3.32 4.11
C ASP A 34 20.03 1.95 3.51
N ALA A 35 21.32 1.63 3.39
CA ALA A 35 21.80 0.34 2.95
C ALA A 35 21.56 -0.69 4.06
N GLN A 36 20.34 -1.20 4.17
CA GLN A 36 20.10 -2.43 4.91
C GLN A 36 21.13 -3.46 4.43
N PRO A 37 21.84 -4.16 5.32
CA PRO A 37 22.77 -5.19 4.92
C PRO A 37 22.00 -6.24 4.12
N ARG A 38 22.15 -6.22 2.80
CA ARG A 38 21.59 -7.23 1.91
C ARG A 38 22.39 -8.50 2.12
N THR A 39 21.98 -9.29 3.11
CA THR A 39 22.42 -10.66 3.23
C THR A 39 21.86 -11.41 2.01
N PRO A 40 22.71 -12.08 1.20
CA PRO A 40 22.22 -12.86 0.09
C PRO A 40 21.40 -14.03 0.64
N PHE A 41 20.07 -13.96 0.52
CA PHE A 41 19.18 -15.07 0.80
C PHE A 41 19.21 -16.04 -0.38
N VAL A 42 19.53 -17.30 -0.12
CA VAL A 42 19.45 -18.39 -1.09
C VAL A 42 18.37 -19.34 -0.62
N SER A 43 17.35 -19.55 -1.46
CA SER A 43 16.28 -20.51 -1.16
C SER A 43 16.83 -21.94 -1.26
N THR A 44 16.39 -22.80 -0.36
CA THR A 44 16.62 -24.25 -0.42
C THR A 44 15.57 -24.99 -1.25
N LEU A 45 14.51 -24.30 -1.70
CA LEU A 45 13.41 -24.88 -2.47
C LEU A 45 13.69 -24.81 -3.98
N THR A 46 13.22 -25.82 -4.70
CA THR A 46 13.15 -25.77 -6.15
C THR A 46 12.12 -24.73 -6.60
N ARG A 47 12.26 -24.24 -7.84
CA ARG A 47 11.30 -23.31 -8.42
C ARG A 47 9.87 -23.88 -8.43
N ALA A 48 9.71 -25.18 -8.67
CA ALA A 48 8.41 -25.84 -8.69
C ALA A 48 7.74 -25.81 -7.31
N GLU A 49 8.50 -26.08 -6.25
CA GLU A 49 8.01 -26.03 -4.87
C GLU A 49 7.60 -24.62 -4.47
N VAL A 50 8.41 -23.61 -4.80
CA VAL A 50 8.07 -22.20 -4.53
C VAL A 50 6.77 -21.80 -5.22
N GLN A 51 6.55 -22.26 -6.46
CA GLN A 51 5.30 -21.98 -7.17
C GLN A 51 4.11 -22.67 -6.52
N ALA A 52 4.23 -23.94 -6.15
CA ALA A 52 3.17 -24.69 -5.47
C ALA A 52 2.79 -24.03 -4.13
N GLU A 53 3.79 -23.65 -3.33
CA GLU A 53 3.64 -22.91 -2.08
C GLU A 53 2.91 -21.58 -2.29
N ALA A 54 3.33 -20.79 -3.28
CA ALA A 54 2.71 -19.52 -3.60
C ALA A 54 1.26 -19.68 -4.07
N HIS A 55 0.95 -20.72 -4.86
CA HIS A 55 -0.42 -21.01 -5.29
C HIS A 55 -1.31 -21.41 -4.10
N ARG A 56 -0.81 -22.25 -3.20
CA ARG A 56 -1.55 -22.63 -1.98
C ARG A 56 -1.81 -21.42 -1.09
N ALA A 57 -0.79 -20.60 -0.83
CA ALA A 57 -0.93 -19.40 0.01
C ALA A 57 -1.93 -18.40 -0.57
N ARG A 58 -1.95 -18.24 -1.89
CA ARG A 58 -2.98 -17.42 -2.59
C ARG A 58 -4.37 -18.01 -2.43
N ALA A 59 -4.53 -19.32 -2.61
CA ALA A 59 -5.82 -20.00 -2.43
C ALA A 59 -6.33 -19.92 -0.99
N ALA A 60 -5.43 -19.94 -0.01
CA ALA A 60 -5.73 -19.80 1.41
C ALA A 60 -5.96 -18.34 1.86
N GLY A 61 -5.71 -17.35 1.00
CA GLY A 61 -5.83 -15.93 1.34
C GLY A 61 -4.73 -15.42 2.27
N GLU A 62 -3.60 -16.13 2.39
CA GLU A 62 -2.48 -15.79 3.27
C GLU A 62 -1.58 -14.68 2.69
N VAL A 63 -1.73 -14.38 1.40
CA VAL A 63 -0.99 -13.35 0.69
C VAL A 63 -1.94 -12.36 0.02
N THR A 64 -1.64 -11.07 0.15
CA THR A 64 -2.37 -10.04 -0.58
C THR A 64 -1.96 -10.04 -2.06
N HIS A 65 -2.86 -9.58 -2.93
CA HIS A 65 -2.61 -9.47 -4.37
C HIS A 65 -2.79 -8.02 -4.82
N GLY A 66 -1.99 -7.56 -5.79
CA GLY A 66 -1.97 -6.15 -6.21
C GLY A 66 -1.36 -5.21 -5.17
N ASP A 67 -1.59 -3.90 -5.31
CA ASP A 67 -1.13 -2.86 -4.36
C ASP A 67 -1.95 -2.84 -3.05
N HIS A 68 -2.62 -3.94 -2.73
CA HIS A 68 -3.29 -4.12 -1.45
C HIS A 68 -2.22 -4.36 -0.38
N THR A 69 -1.77 -3.27 0.24
CA THR A 69 -1.28 -3.35 1.62
C THR A 69 -2.39 -3.98 2.46
N ALA A 70 -2.05 -4.83 3.44
CA ALA A 70 -3.02 -5.26 4.45
C ALA A 70 -3.62 -3.98 5.03
N ALA A 71 -4.84 -3.66 4.60
CA ALA A 71 -5.33 -2.29 4.70
C ALA A 71 -5.35 -1.92 6.20
N PRO A 72 -4.80 -0.77 6.63
CA PRO A 72 -5.26 -0.20 7.89
C PRO A 72 -6.77 -0.10 7.74
N GLU A 73 -7.51 -0.63 8.73
CA GLU A 73 -8.97 -0.66 8.75
C GLU A 73 -9.50 0.60 8.08
N LEU A 74 -10.26 0.43 7.00
CA LEU A 74 -10.93 1.52 6.33
C LEU A 74 -11.79 2.21 7.39
N GLN A 75 -11.23 3.23 8.04
CA GLN A 75 -11.98 4.20 8.79
C GLN A 75 -13.03 4.64 7.79
N SER A 76 -14.28 4.24 8.02
CA SER A 76 -15.43 4.71 7.27
C SER A 76 -15.53 6.20 7.55
N ARG A 77 -14.68 6.94 6.85
CA ARG A 77 -14.58 8.39 6.82
C ARG A 77 -15.98 8.87 6.43
N ALA A 78 -16.45 9.89 7.14
CA ALA A 78 -17.77 10.55 7.02
C ALA A 78 -18.53 10.28 5.71
N PRO A 79 -19.88 10.16 5.74
CA PRO A 79 -20.67 9.81 4.56
C PRO A 79 -20.18 10.59 3.34
N GLY A 80 -19.63 9.86 2.38
CA GLY A 80 -19.03 10.45 1.19
C GLY A 80 -20.07 11.24 0.39
N LEU A 81 -19.61 12.15 -0.46
CA LEU A 81 -20.47 12.85 -1.41
C LEU A 81 -21.23 11.83 -2.26
N THR A 82 -22.51 12.09 -2.50
CA THR A 82 -23.29 11.30 -3.46
C THR A 82 -22.73 11.46 -4.87
N ARG A 83 -23.02 10.49 -5.75
CA ARG A 83 -22.61 10.60 -7.16
C ARG A 83 -23.17 11.86 -7.84
N ALA A 84 -24.39 12.28 -7.50
CA ALA A 84 -24.99 13.50 -8.04
C ALA A 84 -24.23 14.76 -7.58
N GLN A 85 -23.84 14.83 -6.31
CA GLN A 85 -23.00 15.91 -5.78
C GLN A 85 -21.67 16.00 -6.52
N VAL A 86 -20.95 14.87 -6.63
CA VAL A 86 -19.63 14.83 -7.29
C VAL A 86 -19.72 15.30 -8.74
N VAL A 87 -20.73 14.86 -9.49
CA VAL A 87 -20.92 15.27 -10.89
C VAL A 87 -21.22 16.77 -11.00
N ALA A 88 -22.05 17.30 -10.11
CA ALA A 88 -22.38 18.73 -10.11
C ALA A 88 -21.17 19.60 -9.73
N GLU A 89 -20.41 19.21 -8.71
CA GLU A 89 -19.16 19.87 -8.32
C GLU A 89 -18.14 19.85 -9.46
N LEU A 90 -17.94 18.68 -10.10
CA LEU A 90 -17.02 18.54 -11.23
C LEU A 90 -17.42 19.42 -12.41
N ARG A 91 -18.71 19.47 -12.76
CA ARG A 91 -19.21 20.33 -13.84
C ARG A 91 -18.94 21.81 -13.55
N GLU A 92 -19.14 22.24 -12.31
CA GLU A 92 -18.87 23.63 -11.92
C GLU A 92 -17.37 23.94 -11.92
N ALA A 93 -16.53 23.00 -11.47
CA ALA A 93 -15.08 23.15 -11.51
C ALA A 93 -14.55 23.25 -12.95
N LEU A 94 -15.11 22.47 -13.88
CA LEU A 94 -14.82 22.56 -15.32
C LEU A 94 -15.24 23.91 -15.89
N ARG A 95 -16.45 24.39 -15.55
CA ARG A 95 -16.95 25.71 -15.99
C ARG A 95 -16.05 26.85 -15.50
N LEU A 96 -15.50 26.72 -14.30
CA LEU A 96 -14.58 27.69 -13.69
C LEU A 96 -13.13 27.57 -14.20
N GLY A 97 -12.81 26.51 -14.96
CA GLY A 97 -11.46 26.26 -15.46
C GLY A 97 -10.45 25.94 -14.36
N VAL A 98 -10.90 25.41 -13.21
CA VAL A 98 -10.03 25.10 -12.06
C VAL A 98 -9.59 23.63 -12.01
N ILE A 99 -9.86 22.87 -13.07
CA ILE A 99 -9.34 21.52 -13.26
C ILE A 99 -8.03 21.62 -14.03
N GLY A 100 -6.92 21.28 -13.37
CA GLY A 100 -5.59 21.23 -13.98
C GLY A 100 -5.51 20.18 -15.10
N GLN A 101 -4.60 20.41 -16.06
CA GLN A 101 -4.25 19.44 -17.10
C GLN A 101 -2.82 18.93 -16.87
N GLY A 102 -2.62 17.61 -17.02
CA GLY A 102 -1.32 16.97 -16.76
C GLY A 102 -0.83 17.25 -15.34
N ASP A 103 0.41 17.71 -15.22
CA ASP A 103 1.05 18.02 -13.94
C ASP A 103 0.78 19.44 -13.43
N THR A 104 -0.14 20.17 -14.06
CA THR A 104 -0.45 21.55 -13.68
C THR A 104 -1.35 21.57 -12.44
N LEU A 105 -0.80 22.00 -11.30
CA LEU A 105 -1.59 22.25 -10.11
C LEU A 105 -2.32 23.59 -10.22
N VAL A 106 -3.65 23.53 -10.36
CA VAL A 106 -4.52 24.70 -10.28
C VAL A 106 -5.22 24.68 -8.92
N VAL A 107 -4.94 25.69 -8.09
CA VAL A 107 -5.58 25.84 -6.77
C VAL A 107 -6.77 26.79 -6.90
N PRO A 108 -8.02 26.32 -6.70
CA PRO A 108 -9.19 27.19 -6.74
C PRO A 108 -9.11 28.28 -5.67
N THR A 109 -9.56 29.49 -5.99
CA THR A 109 -9.78 30.52 -4.97
C THR A 109 -10.89 30.08 -3.99
N PRO A 110 -10.93 30.62 -2.75
CA PRO A 110 -11.99 30.28 -1.80
C PRO A 110 -13.40 30.51 -2.35
N GLN A 111 -13.59 31.58 -3.13
CA GLN A 111 -14.88 31.87 -3.77
C GLN A 111 -15.26 30.81 -4.81
N GLN A 112 -14.32 30.40 -5.67
CA GLN A 112 -14.56 29.33 -6.64
C GLN A 112 -14.89 28.01 -5.95
N GLN A 113 -14.20 27.71 -4.85
CA GLN A 113 -14.47 26.50 -4.08
C GLN A 113 -15.85 26.52 -3.41
N ALA A 114 -16.31 27.69 -2.95
CA ALA A 114 -17.67 27.86 -2.45
C ALA A 114 -18.72 27.63 -3.56
N LEU A 115 -18.48 28.17 -4.77
CA LEU A 115 -19.38 27.94 -5.92
C LEU A 115 -19.50 26.46 -6.28
N ILE A 116 -18.37 25.74 -6.30
CA ILE A 116 -18.32 24.30 -6.55
C ILE A 116 -19.15 23.56 -5.50
N ARG A 117 -18.87 23.80 -4.21
CA ARG A 117 -19.60 23.16 -3.09
C ARG A 117 -21.12 23.39 -3.18
N MET A 118 -21.54 24.63 -3.43
CA MET A 118 -22.96 24.96 -3.59
C MET A 118 -23.61 24.22 -4.76
N ALA A 119 -22.88 23.95 -5.84
CA ALA A 119 -23.40 23.14 -6.95
C ALA A 119 -23.69 21.70 -6.50
N GLY A 120 -22.79 21.11 -5.72
CA GLY A 120 -23.01 19.82 -5.07
C GLY A 120 -24.23 19.83 -4.16
N GLU A 121 -24.32 20.78 -3.23
CA GLU A 121 -25.42 20.91 -2.27
C GLU A 121 -26.79 21.05 -2.96
N ARG A 122 -26.86 21.83 -4.06
CA ARG A 122 -28.09 21.92 -4.87
C ARG A 122 -28.46 20.58 -5.51
N ALA A 123 -27.49 19.83 -6.04
CA ALA A 123 -27.76 18.52 -6.63
C ALA A 123 -28.24 17.51 -5.58
N LEU A 124 -27.68 17.55 -4.36
CA LEU A 124 -28.16 16.74 -3.25
C LEU A 124 -29.62 17.08 -2.91
N ALA A 125 -29.95 18.38 -2.80
CA ALA A 125 -31.30 18.82 -2.49
C ALA A 125 -32.32 18.33 -3.54
N LEU A 126 -31.98 18.41 -4.83
CA LEU A 126 -32.81 17.88 -5.92
C LEU A 126 -32.98 16.36 -5.85
N GLN A 127 -31.90 15.64 -5.52
CA GLN A 127 -31.95 14.19 -5.36
C GLN A 127 -32.81 13.77 -4.15
N MET A 128 -32.79 14.55 -3.07
CA MET A 128 -33.63 14.30 -1.90
C MET A 128 -35.10 14.64 -2.16
N ALA A 129 -35.38 15.68 -2.95
CA ALA A 129 -36.74 16.07 -3.32
C ALA A 129 -37.41 15.12 -4.34
N SER A 130 -36.64 14.27 -5.01
CA SER A 130 -37.13 13.31 -6.02
C SER A 130 -37.32 11.88 -5.48
N ARG A 131 -37.17 11.69 -4.16
CA ARG A 131 -37.46 10.43 -3.45
C ARG A 131 -38.81 10.48 -2.78
#